data_AF-A0AAJ6T1E4-F1
#
_entry.id   AF-A0AAJ6T1E4-F1
#
_cell.length_a   1.000
_cell.length_b   1.000
_cell.length_c   1.000
_cell.angle_alpha   90.00
_cell.angle_beta   90.00
_cell.angle_gamma   90.00
#
_symmetry.space_group_name_H-M   'P 1'
#
loop_
_entity.id
_entity.type
_entity.pdbx_description
1 polymer ?
#
loop_
_entity_poly.entity_id
_entity_poly.type
_entity_poly.pdbx_seq_one_letter_code
_entity_poly.pdbx_strand_id
1 'polypeptide(L)'
;MLMLLQWRSLSSKELIANRKPPLLELSKWIHVSIFQDKYLQKVHFSQHGIPLPDFMQIDDLEGAKRAGDLFGYPLMLKSKRLAYDGRGNAVAKSDEELSSAVNALGGLDRGLYVEKWTPFVKELAVIVARGKDNSILCYPVVETIHKENICHVVKAPADIPWKIRKLATDVAHKAVSSLEGAGVFAVELFLTKDGQILLNEVAPRPHNSGHHTIESCYTSQFEQHLRAVLGLPLGDPSMKTPAAIMYNLLGEDEGEPGFHLAHQLIGRALNIQGASVHWYDKPEMRKQRKMGHITIAGPSMGIVEAQLKSMLKEEGSESQTAVTPRVGIIMGSDSDLPIMKDAARILTVFGVPHEVRIVSAHRTPEMMFSYALSAQDQGIQIIIAGAGGAAHLPGMVASLTPLPVIGVPVRASALDGMDSLLSIVQMPRGVPVATVAINNATNAGLLAVRMLGVGDTDLLARMSQYQEDTRDDVLKKAEKLQTDGWETYLNP
;
A
#
# COMPACT_ATOMS: atom_id res chain seq x y z
N MET A 1 26.96 -12.84 11.95
CA MET A 1 27.85 -13.68 11.12
C MET A 1 28.79 -14.51 12.01
N LEU A 2 28.23 -15.45 12.77
CA LEU A 2 28.96 -16.49 13.54
C LEU A 2 27.92 -17.44 14.18
N MET A 3 27.12 -18.11 13.33
CA MET A 3 26.27 -19.24 13.76
C MET A 3 25.80 -20.10 12.57
N LEU A 4 26.65 -20.27 11.55
CA LEU A 4 26.29 -20.95 10.29
C LEU A 4 27.32 -22.00 9.83
N LEU A 5 28.23 -22.45 10.69
CA LEU A 5 29.37 -23.32 10.31
C LEU A 5 29.40 -24.70 10.97
N GLN A 6 28.25 -25.30 11.32
CA GLN A 6 28.25 -26.67 11.89
C GLN A 6 27.20 -27.63 11.32
N TRP A 7 26.80 -27.43 10.05
CA TRP A 7 25.85 -28.34 9.37
C TRP A 7 26.35 -28.83 8.01
N ARG A 8 27.64 -29.22 7.94
CA ARG A 8 28.22 -29.93 6.79
C ARG A 8 29.16 -31.04 7.28
N SER A 9 28.61 -32.15 7.78
CA SER A 9 29.24 -33.49 7.70
C SER A 9 28.38 -34.57 8.38
N LEU A 10 27.16 -34.83 7.89
CA LEU A 10 26.51 -36.11 8.20
C LEU A 10 25.82 -36.63 6.93
N SER A 11 26.27 -37.80 6.49
CA SER A 11 25.72 -38.48 5.33
C SER A 11 24.26 -38.88 5.59
N SER A 12 23.44 -38.78 4.55
CA SER A 12 21.98 -38.87 4.56
C SER A 12 21.38 -40.23 4.93
N LYS A 13 22.17 -41.17 5.49
CA LYS A 13 21.73 -42.55 5.76
C LYS A 13 21.73 -42.96 7.25
N GLU A 14 22.31 -42.19 8.16
CA GLU A 14 22.39 -42.58 9.59
C GLU A 14 21.36 -41.91 10.52
N LEU A 15 20.61 -40.91 10.04
CA LEU A 15 19.58 -40.22 10.85
C LEU A 15 18.18 -40.87 10.82
N ILE A 16 18.00 -42.02 10.15
CA ILE A 16 16.69 -42.67 9.99
C ILE A 16 16.48 -43.83 10.99
N ALA A 17 17.50 -44.26 11.73
CA ALA A 17 17.35 -45.31 12.74
C ALA A 17 17.36 -44.72 14.15
N ASN A 18 16.24 -44.87 14.87
CA ASN A 18 16.09 -44.63 16.31
C ASN A 18 16.00 -43.18 16.79
N ARG A 19 14.83 -42.57 16.56
CA ARG A 19 13.96 -41.88 17.54
C ARG A 19 12.92 -41.10 16.75
N LYS A 20 11.67 -41.59 16.69
CA LYS A 20 10.54 -40.78 16.21
C LYS A 20 10.40 -39.57 17.14
N PRO A 21 10.62 -38.33 16.68
CA PRO A 21 10.21 -37.17 17.46
C PRO A 21 8.68 -37.11 17.43
N PRO A 22 8.02 -36.50 18.44
CA PRO A 22 6.58 -36.28 18.44
C PRO A 22 6.22 -35.14 17.47
N LEU A 23 6.51 -35.30 16.17
CA LEU A 23 6.04 -34.40 15.10
C LEU A 23 4.62 -34.76 14.63
N LEU A 24 4.08 -35.92 15.06
CA LEU A 24 2.75 -36.41 14.68
C LEU A 24 1.58 -35.81 15.49
N GLU A 25 1.83 -35.01 16.53
CA GLU A 25 0.77 -34.35 17.32
C GLU A 25 0.50 -32.90 16.90
N LEU A 26 1.39 -32.26 16.13
CA LEU A 26 1.22 -30.89 15.63
C LEU A 26 0.17 -30.79 14.50
N SER A 27 -0.18 -31.90 13.84
CA SER A 27 -1.14 -31.94 12.74
C SER A 27 -2.60 -32.18 13.16
N LYS A 28 -2.89 -32.36 14.46
CA LYS A 28 -4.26 -32.57 14.96
C LYS A 28 -5.11 -31.30 15.09
N TRP A 29 -4.56 -30.11 14.82
CA TRP A 29 -5.19 -28.84 15.21
C TRP A 29 -5.78 -28.00 14.08
N ILE A 30 -5.71 -28.43 12.82
CA ILE A 30 -6.41 -27.78 11.71
C ILE A 30 -7.31 -28.86 11.09
N HIS A 31 -8.60 -28.56 10.87
CA HIS A 31 -9.46 -29.37 10.00
C HIS A 31 -8.90 -29.33 8.57
N VAL A 32 -7.84 -30.12 8.32
CA VAL A 32 -7.13 -30.18 7.03
C VAL A 32 -8.11 -30.49 5.89
N SER A 33 -9.20 -31.21 6.18
CA SER A 33 -10.26 -31.53 5.24
C SER A 33 -11.01 -30.31 4.69
N ILE A 34 -11.28 -29.27 5.50
CA ILE A 34 -11.99 -28.05 5.05
C ILE A 34 -11.14 -27.28 4.04
N PHE A 35 -9.82 -27.26 4.22
CA PHE A 35 -8.92 -26.52 3.32
C PHE A 35 -8.49 -27.31 2.09
N GLN A 36 -8.59 -28.64 2.13
CA GLN A 36 -8.35 -29.50 0.96
C GLN A 36 -9.51 -29.48 -0.02
N ASP A 37 -10.73 -29.19 0.44
CA ASP A 37 -11.94 -29.11 -0.36
C ASP A 37 -12.54 -27.69 -0.36
N LYS A 38 -12.33 -26.96 -1.46
CA LYS A 38 -12.76 -25.58 -1.63
C LYS A 38 -14.28 -25.41 -1.53
N TYR A 39 -15.07 -26.43 -1.88
CA TYR A 39 -16.52 -26.36 -1.71
C TYR A 39 -16.91 -26.48 -0.23
N LEU A 40 -16.30 -27.40 0.52
CA LEU A 40 -16.54 -27.50 1.97
C LEU A 40 -16.13 -26.21 2.71
N GLN A 41 -15.05 -25.56 2.27
CA GLN A 41 -14.67 -24.24 2.77
C GLN A 41 -15.79 -23.21 2.59
N LYS A 42 -16.41 -23.14 1.40
CA LYS A 42 -17.54 -22.24 1.14
C LYS A 42 -18.76 -22.58 1.99
N VAL A 43 -19.10 -23.86 2.12
CA VAL A 43 -20.19 -24.33 2.98
C VAL A 43 -19.98 -23.89 4.42
N HIS A 44 -18.78 -24.08 4.97
CA HIS A 44 -18.43 -23.66 6.32
C HIS A 44 -18.64 -22.15 6.52
N PHE A 45 -18.10 -21.33 5.62
CA PHE A 45 -18.21 -19.88 5.73
C PHE A 45 -19.65 -19.36 5.54
N SER A 46 -20.43 -20.00 4.67
CA SER A 46 -21.85 -19.70 4.50
C SER A 46 -22.65 -19.97 5.78
N GLN A 47 -22.42 -21.11 6.44
CA GLN A 47 -23.06 -21.46 7.71
C GLN A 47 -22.72 -20.48 8.86
N HIS A 48 -21.56 -19.82 8.80
CA HIS A 48 -21.15 -18.80 9.75
C HIS A 48 -21.53 -17.37 9.33
N GLY A 49 -22.32 -17.22 8.27
CA GLY A 49 -22.79 -15.93 7.76
C GLY A 49 -21.63 -15.02 7.33
N ILE A 50 -20.59 -15.58 6.72
CA ILE A 50 -19.56 -14.82 6.04
C ILE A 50 -20.07 -14.48 4.62
N PRO A 51 -19.97 -13.22 4.15
CA PRO A 51 -20.37 -12.88 2.80
C PRO A 51 -19.55 -13.62 1.75
N LEU A 52 -20.22 -14.26 0.78
CA LEU A 52 -19.62 -15.07 -0.29
C LEU A 52 -20.36 -14.78 -1.60
N PRO A 53 -19.72 -14.99 -2.76
CA PRO A 53 -20.46 -15.19 -4.00
C PRO A 53 -21.40 -16.39 -3.88
N ASP A 54 -22.57 -16.33 -4.52
CA ASP A 54 -23.48 -17.48 -4.59
C ASP A 54 -22.75 -18.69 -5.20
N PHE A 55 -22.94 -19.87 -4.63
CA PHE A 55 -22.22 -21.08 -5.04
C PHE A 55 -23.09 -22.33 -4.96
N MET A 56 -22.79 -23.32 -5.78
CA MET A 56 -23.53 -24.58 -5.86
C MET A 56 -22.60 -25.74 -6.23
N GLN A 57 -22.82 -26.92 -5.64
CA GLN A 57 -22.14 -28.14 -6.08
C GLN A 57 -22.75 -28.65 -7.39
N ILE A 58 -21.90 -29.14 -8.30
CA ILE A 58 -22.33 -29.77 -9.55
C ILE A 58 -21.76 -31.19 -9.64
N ASP A 59 -22.63 -32.16 -9.89
CA ASP A 59 -22.26 -33.57 -10.04
C ASP A 59 -22.45 -34.05 -11.50
N ASP A 60 -23.28 -33.35 -12.27
CA ASP A 60 -23.57 -33.59 -13.67
C ASP A 60 -23.64 -32.28 -14.48
N LEU A 61 -23.66 -32.39 -15.82
CA LEU A 61 -23.76 -31.23 -16.71
C LEU A 61 -25.10 -30.51 -16.53
N GLU A 62 -26.19 -31.24 -16.29
CA GLU A 62 -27.51 -30.67 -16.02
C GLU A 62 -27.52 -29.84 -14.73
N GLY A 63 -26.73 -30.22 -13.72
CA GLY A 63 -26.50 -29.41 -12.52
C GLY A 63 -25.77 -28.10 -12.83
N ALA A 64 -24.79 -28.14 -13.74
CA ALA A 64 -24.14 -26.93 -14.21
C ALA A 64 -25.12 -26.00 -14.97
N LYS A 65 -26.04 -26.56 -15.76
CA LYS A 65 -27.11 -25.80 -16.44
C LYS A 65 -28.06 -25.15 -15.45
N ARG A 66 -28.55 -25.90 -14.46
CA ARG A 66 -29.39 -25.37 -13.38
C ARG A 66 -28.73 -24.22 -12.64
N ALA A 67 -27.41 -24.29 -12.43
CA ALA A 67 -26.67 -23.19 -11.84
C ALA A 67 -26.62 -21.95 -12.76
N GLY A 68 -26.52 -22.15 -14.07
CA GLY A 68 -26.64 -21.07 -15.07
C GLY A 68 -27.99 -20.39 -15.05
N ASP A 69 -29.08 -21.16 -14.95
CA ASP A 69 -30.44 -20.63 -14.83
C ASP A 69 -30.64 -19.83 -13.54
N LEU A 70 -30.02 -20.26 -12.43
CA LEU A 70 -30.16 -19.62 -11.12
C LEU A 70 -29.28 -18.38 -10.94
N PHE A 71 -28.02 -18.46 -11.35
CA PHE A 71 -27.02 -17.41 -11.09
C PHE A 71 -26.84 -16.44 -12.27
N GLY A 72 -27.25 -16.85 -13.46
CA GLY A 72 -26.92 -16.19 -14.72
C GLY A 72 -25.47 -16.46 -15.15
N TYR A 73 -25.18 -16.14 -16.41
CA TYR A 73 -23.83 -16.23 -16.97
C TYR A 73 -23.13 -14.86 -16.93
N PRO A 74 -21.78 -14.82 -16.87
CA PRO A 74 -20.87 -15.97 -16.83
C PRO A 74 -20.88 -16.72 -15.49
N LEU A 75 -20.49 -18.00 -15.52
CA LEU A 75 -20.25 -18.84 -14.36
C LEU A 75 -18.76 -19.12 -14.18
N MET A 76 -18.32 -19.23 -12.93
CA MET A 76 -16.98 -19.68 -12.57
C MET A 76 -17.05 -21.13 -12.07
N LEU A 77 -16.59 -22.08 -12.89
CA LEU A 77 -16.42 -23.48 -12.51
C LEU A 77 -15.08 -23.64 -11.79
N LYS A 78 -15.09 -24.33 -10.65
CA LYS A 78 -13.88 -24.57 -9.86
C LYS A 78 -13.76 -26.04 -9.46
N SER A 79 -12.54 -26.58 -9.53
CA SER A 79 -12.20 -27.87 -8.95
C SER A 79 -12.23 -27.79 -7.42
N LYS A 80 -12.85 -28.78 -6.76
CA LYS A 80 -12.90 -28.83 -5.29
C LYS A 80 -11.52 -28.98 -4.66
N ARG A 81 -10.61 -29.71 -5.31
CA ARG A 81 -9.30 -30.08 -4.76
C ARG A 81 -8.16 -29.72 -5.71
N LEU A 82 -6.97 -29.56 -5.16
CA LEU A 82 -5.70 -29.33 -5.89
C LEU A 82 -5.69 -28.09 -6.82
N ALA A 83 -6.55 -27.10 -6.57
CA ALA A 83 -6.56 -25.83 -7.27
C ALA A 83 -5.55 -24.83 -6.66
N TYR A 84 -4.77 -24.15 -7.50
CA TYR A 84 -3.78 -23.14 -7.10
C TYR A 84 -3.42 -22.21 -8.28
N ASP A 85 -3.12 -20.93 -8.01
CA ASP A 85 -2.66 -19.95 -9.01
C ASP A 85 -3.49 -19.98 -10.31
N GLY A 86 -4.82 -19.97 -10.19
CA GLY A 86 -5.77 -20.06 -11.31
C GLY A 86 -5.98 -21.45 -11.91
N ARG A 87 -5.10 -22.42 -11.64
CA ARG A 87 -5.32 -23.82 -12.05
C ARG A 87 -6.48 -24.40 -11.26
N GLY A 88 -7.38 -25.07 -11.97
CA GLY A 88 -8.62 -25.58 -11.41
C GLY A 88 -9.80 -24.61 -11.52
N ASN A 89 -9.66 -23.49 -12.25
CA ASN A 89 -10.75 -22.57 -12.55
C ASN A 89 -11.03 -22.56 -14.06
N ALA A 90 -12.31 -22.54 -14.44
CA ALA A 90 -12.75 -22.37 -15.82
C ALA A 90 -14.00 -21.47 -15.87
N VAL A 91 -14.07 -20.60 -16.87
CA VAL A 91 -15.20 -19.67 -17.04
C VAL A 91 -16.08 -20.19 -18.16
N ALA A 92 -17.38 -20.29 -17.90
CA ALA A 92 -18.38 -20.53 -18.94
C ALA A 92 -19.21 -19.26 -19.13
N LYS A 93 -19.21 -18.68 -20.33
CA LYS A 93 -19.94 -17.44 -20.62
C LYS A 93 -21.37 -17.67 -21.10
N SER A 94 -21.71 -18.91 -21.43
CA SER A 94 -23.04 -19.34 -21.83
C SER A 94 -23.22 -20.84 -21.57
N ASP A 95 -24.44 -21.34 -21.79
CA ASP A 95 -24.79 -22.76 -21.67
C ASP A 95 -23.95 -23.65 -22.60
N GLU A 96 -23.72 -23.18 -23.83
CA GLU A 96 -22.94 -23.90 -24.84
C GLU A 96 -21.47 -24.10 -24.43
N GLU A 97 -20.93 -23.23 -23.58
CA GLU A 97 -19.56 -23.29 -23.07
C GLU A 97 -19.39 -24.17 -21.83
N LEU A 98 -20.47 -24.66 -21.20
CA LEU A 98 -20.36 -25.47 -19.97
C LEU A 98 -19.58 -26.77 -20.20
N SER A 99 -19.86 -27.46 -21.30
CA SER A 99 -19.20 -28.73 -21.61
C SER A 99 -17.69 -28.55 -21.80
N SER A 100 -17.28 -27.48 -22.49
CA SER A 100 -15.86 -27.19 -22.72
C SER A 100 -15.16 -26.76 -21.43
N ALA A 101 -15.82 -25.95 -20.58
CA ALA A 101 -15.30 -25.54 -19.28
C ALA A 101 -15.10 -26.73 -18.32
N VAL A 102 -16.06 -27.66 -18.25
CA VAL A 102 -15.93 -28.90 -17.48
C VAL A 102 -14.76 -29.76 -17.98
N ASN A 103 -14.65 -29.91 -19.31
CA ASN A 103 -13.56 -30.69 -19.91
C ASN A 103 -12.19 -30.08 -19.64
N ALA A 104 -12.08 -28.75 -19.65
CA ALA A 104 -10.84 -28.05 -19.29
C ALA A 104 -10.38 -28.33 -17.85
N LEU A 105 -11.31 -28.65 -16.94
CA LEU A 105 -11.01 -29.04 -15.56
C LEU A 105 -10.75 -30.54 -15.38
N GLY A 106 -10.80 -31.32 -16.46
CA GLY A 106 -10.58 -32.76 -16.45
C GLY A 106 -11.81 -33.60 -16.08
N GLY A 107 -13.02 -33.03 -16.26
CA GLY A 107 -14.28 -33.73 -16.07
C GLY A 107 -14.89 -33.62 -14.66
N LEU A 108 -16.18 -33.97 -14.56
CA LEU A 108 -16.96 -33.89 -13.32
C LEU A 108 -16.51 -34.88 -12.24
N ASP A 109 -15.92 -36.02 -12.64
CA ASP A 109 -15.40 -37.04 -11.72
C ASP A 109 -14.31 -36.52 -10.77
N ARG A 110 -13.70 -35.37 -11.10
CA ARG A 110 -12.71 -34.70 -10.23
C ARG A 110 -13.34 -33.90 -9.09
N GLY A 111 -14.67 -33.82 -9.05
CA GLY A 111 -15.43 -33.03 -8.08
C GLY A 111 -15.34 -31.54 -8.38
N LEU A 112 -16.41 -30.99 -8.94
CA LEU A 112 -16.50 -29.57 -9.32
C LEU A 112 -17.60 -28.87 -8.52
N TYR A 113 -17.51 -27.55 -8.48
CA TYR A 113 -18.59 -26.67 -8.02
C TYR A 113 -18.57 -25.39 -8.85
N VAL A 114 -19.66 -24.64 -8.80
CA VAL A 114 -19.81 -23.37 -9.51
C VAL A 114 -19.98 -22.23 -8.54
N GLU A 115 -19.43 -21.08 -8.89
CA GLU A 115 -19.68 -19.80 -8.27
C GLU A 115 -20.30 -18.85 -9.29
N LYS A 116 -21.24 -18.03 -8.83
CA LYS A 116 -21.72 -16.87 -9.58
C LYS A 116 -20.54 -15.93 -9.84
N TRP A 117 -20.42 -15.47 -11.09
CA TRP A 117 -19.39 -14.52 -11.43
C TRP A 117 -19.55 -13.22 -10.63
N THR A 118 -18.47 -12.81 -9.98
CA THR A 118 -18.45 -11.61 -9.15
C THR A 118 -17.83 -10.44 -9.93
N PRO A 119 -18.60 -9.40 -10.27
CA PRO A 119 -18.07 -8.20 -10.94
C PRO A 119 -17.35 -7.29 -9.92
N PHE A 120 -16.16 -7.70 -9.49
CA PHE A 120 -15.35 -6.94 -8.55
C PHE A 120 -14.60 -5.79 -9.22
N VAL A 121 -14.33 -4.73 -8.46
CA VAL A 121 -13.50 -3.58 -8.88
C VAL A 121 -12.07 -3.65 -8.34
N LYS A 122 -11.86 -4.38 -7.23
CA LYS A 122 -10.54 -4.68 -6.65
C LYS A 122 -10.55 -6.06 -6.01
N GLU A 123 -9.41 -6.75 -6.10
CA GLU A 123 -9.13 -7.91 -5.27
C GLU A 123 -8.33 -7.44 -4.06
N LEU A 124 -8.78 -7.85 -2.88
CA LEU A 124 -8.18 -7.50 -1.61
C LEU A 124 -7.72 -8.76 -0.89
N ALA A 125 -6.74 -8.60 0.00
CA ALA A 125 -6.39 -9.67 0.93
C ALA A 125 -6.13 -9.12 2.33
N VAL A 126 -6.37 -9.96 3.33
CA VAL A 126 -6.03 -9.70 4.72
C VAL A 126 -5.33 -10.92 5.27
N ILE A 127 -4.12 -10.73 5.79
CA ILE A 127 -3.45 -11.74 6.59
C ILE A 127 -3.99 -11.66 8.01
N VAL A 128 -4.35 -12.79 8.59
CA VAL A 128 -4.89 -12.90 9.94
C VAL A 128 -4.10 -13.93 10.71
N ALA A 129 -3.62 -13.56 11.89
CA ALA A 129 -2.96 -14.46 12.82
C ALA A 129 -3.95 -14.92 13.90
N ARG A 130 -3.93 -16.20 14.24
CA ARG A 130 -4.72 -16.79 15.34
C ARG A 130 -3.80 -17.56 16.28
N GLY A 131 -3.72 -17.14 17.53
CA GLY A 131 -2.94 -17.79 18.58
C GLY A 131 -3.63 -19.02 19.16
N LYS A 132 -2.89 -19.86 19.90
CA LYS A 132 -3.45 -21.00 20.65
C LYS A 132 -4.37 -20.58 21.80
N ASP A 133 -4.23 -19.36 22.27
CA ASP A 133 -5.08 -18.69 23.26
C ASP A 133 -6.34 -18.06 22.64
N ASN A 134 -6.60 -18.29 21.35
CA ASN A 134 -7.65 -17.67 20.54
C ASN A 134 -7.50 -16.15 20.35
N SER A 135 -6.33 -15.57 20.64
CA SER A 135 -6.02 -14.20 20.22
C SER A 135 -6.04 -14.13 18.68
N ILE A 136 -6.61 -13.05 18.14
CA ILE A 136 -6.68 -12.82 16.70
C ILE A 136 -6.16 -11.41 16.39
N LEU A 137 -5.23 -11.32 15.44
CA LEU A 137 -4.71 -10.05 14.94
C LEU A 137 -4.78 -10.02 13.41
N CYS A 138 -5.24 -8.90 12.87
CA CYS A 138 -5.33 -8.68 11.43
C CYS A 138 -4.23 -7.73 10.96
N TYR A 139 -3.58 -8.10 9.86
CA TYR A 139 -2.70 -7.20 9.12
C TYR A 139 -3.49 -6.16 8.34
N PRO A 140 -2.85 -5.08 7.87
CA PRO A 140 -3.45 -4.12 6.96
C PRO A 140 -4.06 -4.81 5.75
N VAL A 141 -5.23 -4.32 5.32
CA VAL A 141 -5.84 -4.74 4.05
C VAL A 141 -4.92 -4.33 2.91
N VAL A 142 -4.61 -5.27 2.01
CA VAL A 142 -3.80 -5.05 0.82
C VAL A 142 -4.64 -5.22 -0.45
N GLU A 143 -4.24 -4.55 -1.52
CA GLU A 143 -4.77 -4.79 -2.87
C GLU A 143 -3.85 -5.75 -3.60
N THR A 144 -4.40 -6.81 -4.16
CA THR A 144 -3.66 -7.79 -4.97
C THR A 144 -4.02 -7.61 -6.43
N ILE A 145 -3.03 -7.47 -7.30
CA ILE A 145 -3.22 -7.31 -8.73
C ILE A 145 -2.73 -8.58 -9.42
N HIS A 146 -3.66 -9.31 -10.01
CA HIS A 146 -3.38 -10.54 -10.75
C HIS A 146 -3.26 -10.27 -12.26
N LYS A 147 -2.39 -11.01 -12.93
CA LYS A 147 -2.37 -11.15 -14.40
C LYS A 147 -2.27 -12.63 -14.71
N GLU A 148 -3.04 -13.10 -15.69
CA GLU A 148 -3.11 -14.53 -16.04
C GLU A 148 -3.38 -15.44 -14.81
N ASN A 149 -4.18 -14.94 -13.85
CA ASN A 149 -4.51 -15.59 -12.57
C ASN A 149 -3.33 -15.78 -11.59
N ILE A 150 -2.21 -15.08 -11.80
CA ILE A 150 -1.06 -15.09 -10.90
C ILE A 150 -0.94 -13.72 -10.25
N CYS A 151 -0.73 -13.68 -8.92
CA CYS A 151 -0.51 -12.42 -8.21
C CYS A 151 0.82 -11.80 -8.65
N HIS A 152 0.77 -10.63 -9.28
CA HIS A 152 1.95 -9.89 -9.73
C HIS A 152 2.36 -8.84 -8.72
N VAL A 153 1.40 -8.06 -8.22
CA VAL A 153 1.64 -6.89 -7.37
C VAL A 153 0.74 -6.93 -6.15
N VAL A 154 1.29 -6.53 -5.00
CA VAL A 154 0.55 -6.33 -3.77
C VAL A 154 0.81 -4.91 -3.28
N LYS A 155 -0.24 -4.10 -3.14
CA LYS A 155 -0.15 -2.73 -2.60
C LYS A 155 -0.61 -2.71 -1.15
N ALA A 156 0.24 -2.24 -0.25
CA ALA A 156 -0.01 -2.13 1.17
C ALA A 156 0.23 -0.68 1.66
N PRO A 157 -0.75 -0.04 2.31
CA PRO A 157 -2.13 -0.48 2.47
C PRO A 157 -2.91 -0.35 1.14
N ALA A 158 -4.03 -1.07 1.00
CA ALA A 158 -4.92 -0.94 -0.16
C ALA A 158 -5.46 0.49 -0.28
N ASP A 159 -5.54 1.03 -1.49
CA ASP A 159 -6.15 2.33 -1.75
C ASP A 159 -7.67 2.20 -1.87
N ILE A 160 -8.34 2.27 -0.70
CA ILE A 160 -9.78 2.12 -0.53
C ILE A 160 -10.27 3.00 0.63
N PRO A 161 -11.55 3.43 0.62
CA PRO A 161 -12.14 4.18 1.71
C PRO A 161 -12.03 3.43 3.05
N TRP A 162 -11.85 4.17 4.14
CA TRP A 162 -11.66 3.58 5.48
C TRP A 162 -12.79 2.63 5.88
N LYS A 163 -14.04 2.92 5.50
CA LYS A 163 -15.22 2.07 5.79
C LYS A 163 -15.09 0.70 5.13
N ILE A 164 -14.63 0.68 3.89
CA ILE A 164 -14.39 -0.55 3.12
C ILE A 164 -13.21 -1.32 3.71
N ARG A 165 -12.14 -0.62 4.11
CA ARG A 165 -11.01 -1.22 4.81
C ARG A 165 -11.45 -1.92 6.10
N LYS A 166 -12.24 -1.23 6.93
CA LYS A 166 -12.80 -1.81 8.16
C LYS A 166 -13.69 -3.02 7.86
N LEU A 167 -14.60 -2.90 6.90
CA LEU A 167 -15.47 -4.02 6.50
C LEU A 167 -14.66 -5.25 6.05
N ALA A 168 -13.60 -5.05 5.26
CA ALA A 168 -12.72 -6.12 4.81
C ALA A 168 -11.97 -6.79 5.98
N THR A 169 -11.46 -6.00 6.92
CA THR A 169 -10.87 -6.52 8.16
C THR A 169 -11.88 -7.29 9.00
N ASP A 170 -13.11 -6.79 9.15
CA ASP A 170 -14.16 -7.44 9.93
C ASP A 170 -14.58 -8.79 9.30
N VAL A 171 -14.73 -8.85 7.98
CA VAL A 171 -15.01 -10.10 7.25
C VAL A 171 -13.88 -11.11 7.44
N ALA A 172 -12.63 -10.68 7.30
CA ALA A 172 -11.46 -11.56 7.47
C ALA A 172 -11.32 -12.07 8.92
N HIS A 173 -11.51 -11.17 9.90
CA HIS A 173 -11.53 -11.52 11.32
C HIS A 173 -12.61 -12.55 11.61
N LYS A 174 -13.86 -12.33 11.16
CA LYS A 174 -14.98 -13.24 11.37
C LYS A 174 -14.75 -14.59 10.70
N ALA A 175 -14.22 -14.61 9.47
CA ALA A 175 -13.89 -15.84 8.76
C ALA A 175 -12.89 -16.68 9.55
N VAL A 176 -11.79 -16.09 10.00
CA VAL A 176 -10.75 -16.84 10.75
C VAL A 176 -11.18 -17.17 12.18
N SER A 177 -12.04 -16.36 12.79
CA SER A 177 -12.67 -16.69 14.09
C SER A 177 -13.53 -17.94 14.03
N SER A 178 -14.14 -18.23 12.87
CA SER A 178 -14.95 -19.45 12.67
C SER A 178 -14.13 -20.72 12.45
N LEU A 179 -12.81 -20.60 12.33
CA LEU A 179 -11.91 -21.70 12.06
C LEU A 179 -11.17 -22.13 13.32
N GLU A 180 -10.77 -23.39 13.36
CA GLU A 180 -9.88 -23.93 14.38
C GLU A 180 -8.42 -23.90 13.94
N GLY A 181 -7.52 -24.04 14.92
CA GLY A 181 -6.07 -24.06 14.71
C GLY A 181 -5.36 -22.74 14.97
N ALA A 182 -4.05 -22.84 15.19
CA ALA A 182 -3.19 -21.70 15.40
C ALA A 182 -2.25 -21.52 14.20
N GLY A 183 -1.94 -20.27 13.86
CA GLY A 183 -1.10 -19.95 12.73
C GLY A 183 -1.51 -18.65 12.06
N VAL A 184 -1.23 -18.59 10.76
CA VAL A 184 -1.54 -17.46 9.90
C VAL A 184 -2.44 -17.95 8.78
N PHE A 185 -3.46 -17.16 8.48
CA PHE A 185 -4.48 -17.41 7.48
C PHE A 185 -4.50 -16.21 6.54
N ALA A 186 -4.44 -16.45 5.24
CA ALA A 186 -4.71 -15.41 4.26
C ALA A 186 -6.16 -15.50 3.82
N VAL A 187 -6.87 -14.38 3.94
CA VAL A 187 -8.26 -14.24 3.49
C VAL A 187 -8.25 -13.40 2.23
N GLU A 188 -8.62 -14.00 1.11
CA GLU A 188 -8.80 -13.31 -0.17
C GLU A 188 -10.25 -12.83 -0.31
N LEU A 189 -10.41 -11.61 -0.79
CA LEU A 189 -11.67 -10.87 -0.79
C LEU A 189 -11.88 -10.17 -2.14
N PHE A 190 -13.13 -10.03 -2.53
CA PHE A 190 -13.55 -9.20 -3.65
C PHE A 190 -14.27 -7.96 -3.13
N LEU A 191 -13.88 -6.79 -3.64
CA LEU A 191 -14.63 -5.55 -3.47
C LEU A 191 -15.49 -5.32 -4.72
N THR A 192 -16.80 -5.25 -4.56
CA THR A 192 -17.74 -4.97 -5.67
C THR A 192 -17.97 -3.48 -5.87
N LYS A 193 -18.55 -3.10 -7.02
CA LYS A 193 -18.84 -1.70 -7.37
C LYS A 193 -19.81 -1.01 -6.38
N ASP A 194 -20.72 -1.77 -5.78
CA ASP A 194 -21.67 -1.31 -4.76
C ASP A 194 -21.09 -1.33 -3.33
N GLY A 195 -19.80 -1.65 -3.18
CA GLY A 195 -19.09 -1.57 -1.91
C GLY A 195 -19.22 -2.81 -1.02
N GLN A 196 -19.68 -3.94 -1.54
CA GLN A 196 -19.70 -5.20 -0.80
C GLN A 196 -18.30 -5.82 -0.74
N ILE A 197 -18.04 -6.53 0.36
CA ILE A 197 -16.84 -7.36 0.52
C ILE A 197 -17.29 -8.81 0.54
N LEU A 198 -16.84 -9.60 -0.43
CA LEU A 198 -17.17 -11.03 -0.57
C LEU A 198 -15.90 -11.87 -0.39
N LEU A 199 -15.97 -12.93 0.41
CA LEU A 199 -14.85 -13.85 0.61
C LEU A 199 -14.66 -14.75 -0.62
N ASN A 200 -13.47 -14.67 -1.22
CA ASN A 200 -13.08 -15.55 -2.31
C ASN A 200 -12.61 -16.89 -1.73
N GLU A 201 -11.52 -16.87 -0.96
CA GLU A 201 -10.95 -18.07 -0.34
C GLU A 201 -10.14 -17.77 0.91
N VAL A 202 -9.85 -18.83 1.69
CA VAL A 202 -8.91 -18.76 2.82
C VAL A 202 -7.81 -19.80 2.66
N ALA A 203 -6.56 -19.36 2.78
CA ALA A 203 -5.38 -20.22 2.81
C ALA A 203 -4.80 -20.29 4.24
N PRO A 204 -4.73 -21.47 4.89
CA PRO A 204 -4.31 -21.62 6.29
C PRO A 204 -2.78 -21.69 6.41
N ARG A 205 -2.09 -20.73 5.80
CA ARG A 205 -0.63 -20.65 5.74
C ARG A 205 -0.19 -19.22 5.47
N PRO A 206 1.09 -18.89 5.72
CA PRO A 206 1.71 -17.72 5.10
C PRO A 206 1.44 -17.68 3.59
N HIS A 207 1.17 -16.49 3.08
CA HIS A 207 0.65 -16.27 1.75
C HIS A 207 1.45 -15.23 0.99
N ASN A 208 1.38 -15.31 -0.35
CA ASN A 208 2.09 -14.41 -1.24
C ASN A 208 1.70 -12.95 -0.97
N SER A 209 0.39 -12.70 -0.80
CA SER A 209 -0.14 -11.37 -0.46
C SER A 209 0.36 -10.80 0.87
N GLY A 210 1.00 -11.60 1.73
CA GLY A 210 1.60 -11.15 2.98
C GLY A 210 3.11 -10.94 2.94
N HIS A 211 3.81 -11.18 1.82
CA HIS A 211 5.28 -11.12 1.81
C HIS A 211 5.81 -9.71 2.10
N HIS A 212 5.06 -8.66 1.73
CA HIS A 212 5.39 -7.27 2.08
C HIS A 212 5.59 -7.05 3.59
N THR A 213 5.00 -7.89 4.45
CA THR A 213 5.08 -7.75 5.91
C THR A 213 6.50 -7.91 6.46
N ILE A 214 7.42 -8.51 5.71
CA ILE A 214 8.84 -8.62 6.10
C ILE A 214 9.44 -7.21 6.23
N GLU A 215 9.26 -6.36 5.22
CA GLU A 215 9.82 -5.00 5.22
C GLU A 215 8.88 -3.95 5.80
N SER A 216 7.57 -4.12 5.65
CA SER A 216 6.61 -3.03 5.90
C SER A 216 5.89 -3.09 7.25
N CYS A 217 5.96 -4.21 7.98
CA CYS A 217 5.30 -4.38 9.28
C CYS A 217 6.32 -4.60 10.41
N TYR A 218 5.88 -4.41 11.66
CA TYR A 218 6.72 -4.70 12.83
C TYR A 218 6.98 -6.20 13.00
N THR A 219 5.96 -7.03 12.76
CA THR A 219 6.08 -8.49 12.81
C THR A 219 5.74 -9.08 11.44
N SER A 220 6.67 -9.82 10.83
CA SER A 220 6.39 -10.48 9.54
C SER A 220 5.36 -11.61 9.72
N GLN A 221 4.60 -11.94 8.67
CA GLN A 221 3.67 -13.07 8.70
C GLN A 221 4.34 -14.40 9.06
N PHE A 222 5.64 -14.56 8.77
CA PHE A 222 6.38 -15.79 9.05
C PHE A 222 6.73 -15.89 10.54
N GLU A 223 7.23 -14.80 11.11
CA GLU A 223 7.46 -14.71 12.55
C GLU A 223 6.14 -14.86 13.31
N GLN A 224 5.08 -14.22 12.82
CA GLN A 224 3.75 -14.29 13.41
C GLN A 224 3.18 -15.70 13.38
N HIS A 225 3.38 -16.42 12.27
CA HIS A 225 3.01 -17.82 12.15
C HIS A 225 3.74 -18.67 13.21
N LEU A 226 5.06 -18.49 13.37
CA LEU A 226 5.84 -19.17 14.39
C LEU A 226 5.35 -18.86 15.80
N ARG A 227 5.12 -17.58 16.13
CA ARG A 227 4.58 -17.16 17.43
C ARG A 227 3.25 -17.86 17.72
N ALA A 228 2.33 -17.83 16.76
CA ALA A 228 1.02 -18.45 16.87
C ALA A 228 1.09 -19.96 17.12
N VAL A 229 1.86 -20.72 16.31
CA VAL A 229 1.94 -22.19 16.46
C VAL A 229 2.72 -22.62 17.70
N LEU A 230 3.69 -21.82 18.16
CA LEU A 230 4.45 -22.07 19.38
C LEU A 230 3.72 -21.63 20.65
N GLY A 231 2.59 -20.92 20.53
CA GLY A 231 1.85 -20.39 21.68
C GLY A 231 2.54 -19.20 22.36
N LEU A 232 3.38 -18.46 21.62
CA LEU A 232 3.96 -17.20 22.06
C LEU A 232 2.97 -16.05 21.83
N PRO A 233 3.10 -14.93 22.57
CA PRO A 233 2.31 -13.74 22.30
C PRO A 233 2.44 -13.28 20.84
N LEU A 234 1.29 -13.04 20.21
CA LEU A 234 1.24 -12.49 18.87
C LEU A 234 1.93 -11.12 18.82
N GLY A 235 2.72 -10.88 17.78
CA GLY A 235 3.39 -9.59 17.57
C GLY A 235 2.50 -8.55 16.90
N ASP A 236 2.93 -7.30 16.94
CA ASP A 236 2.25 -6.16 16.31
C ASP A 236 2.23 -6.31 14.77
N PRO A 237 1.04 -6.41 14.14
CA PRO A 237 0.90 -6.53 12.69
C PRO A 237 0.87 -5.16 11.97
N SER A 238 0.99 -4.05 12.70
CA SER A 238 0.89 -2.70 12.13
C SER A 238 2.06 -2.39 11.19
N MET A 239 1.79 -1.51 10.22
CA MET A 239 2.82 -1.06 9.29
C MET A 239 3.79 -0.11 10.02
N LYS A 240 5.08 -0.34 9.85
CA LYS A 240 6.15 0.58 10.25
C LYS A 240 6.53 1.56 9.14
N THR A 241 6.05 1.35 7.92
CA THR A 241 6.20 2.26 6.78
C THR A 241 4.82 2.72 6.28
N PRO A 242 4.65 3.98 5.84
CA PRO A 242 3.36 4.45 5.35
C PRO A 242 2.84 3.73 4.10
N ALA A 243 3.75 3.25 3.25
CA ALA A 243 3.41 2.50 2.04
C ALA A 243 4.44 1.41 1.73
N ALA A 244 3.98 0.37 1.04
CA ALA A 244 4.81 -0.67 0.44
C ALA A 244 4.13 -1.29 -0.78
N ILE A 245 4.95 -1.70 -1.75
CA ILE A 245 4.53 -2.54 -2.87
C ILE A 245 5.42 -3.77 -2.89
N MET A 246 4.80 -4.96 -2.90
CA MET A 246 5.50 -6.18 -3.23
C MET A 246 5.24 -6.54 -4.70
N TYR A 247 6.30 -6.84 -5.43
CA TYR A 247 6.31 -7.30 -6.82
C TYR A 247 6.85 -8.73 -6.88
N ASN A 248 6.10 -9.66 -7.49
CA ASN A 248 6.56 -11.03 -7.67
C ASN A 248 7.59 -11.14 -8.79
N LEU A 249 8.73 -11.76 -8.48
CA LEU A 249 9.72 -12.16 -9.48
C LEU A 249 9.29 -13.52 -10.04
N LEU A 250 8.68 -13.50 -11.22
CA LEU A 250 8.30 -14.71 -11.96
C LEU A 250 9.40 -15.06 -12.96
N GLY A 251 9.55 -16.34 -13.28
CA GLY A 251 10.34 -16.75 -14.45
C GLY A 251 9.66 -16.25 -15.72
N GLU A 252 10.33 -15.40 -16.48
CA GLU A 252 9.82 -14.89 -17.76
C GLU A 252 10.17 -15.82 -18.94
N ASP A 253 11.27 -16.56 -18.78
CA ASP A 253 11.78 -17.55 -19.72
C ASP A 253 12.23 -18.82 -18.97
N GLU A 254 12.67 -19.84 -19.68
CA GLU A 254 13.18 -21.09 -19.11
C GLU A 254 14.71 -21.06 -18.97
N GLY A 255 15.24 -21.87 -18.03
CA GLY A 255 16.68 -22.07 -17.87
C GLY A 255 17.50 -20.79 -17.66
N GLU A 256 18.67 -20.74 -18.31
CA GLU A 256 19.65 -19.66 -18.17
C GLU A 256 19.13 -18.28 -18.64
N PRO A 257 18.43 -18.15 -19.80
CA PRO A 257 17.84 -16.87 -20.19
C PRO A 257 16.91 -16.27 -19.13
N GLY A 258 16.02 -17.09 -18.55
CA GLY A 258 15.11 -16.63 -17.51
C GLY A 258 15.85 -16.24 -16.22
N PHE A 259 16.96 -16.93 -15.92
CA PHE A 259 17.84 -16.57 -14.80
C PHE A 259 18.47 -15.20 -15.00
N HIS A 260 19.01 -14.92 -16.19
CA HIS A 260 19.59 -13.60 -16.51
C HIS A 260 18.57 -12.47 -16.43
N LEU A 261 17.38 -12.64 -17.00
CA LEU A 261 16.31 -11.62 -16.93
C LEU A 261 15.91 -11.30 -15.48
N ALA A 262 15.73 -12.34 -14.66
CA ALA A 262 15.44 -12.15 -13.24
C ALA A 262 16.56 -11.40 -12.52
N HIS A 263 17.83 -11.72 -12.79
CA HIS A 263 18.98 -11.07 -12.16
C HIS A 263 19.19 -9.63 -12.62
N GLN A 264 18.86 -9.29 -13.87
CA GLN A 264 18.85 -7.90 -14.34
C GLN A 264 17.79 -7.07 -13.59
N LEU A 265 16.59 -7.62 -13.39
CA LEU A 265 15.56 -6.95 -12.61
C LEU A 265 15.97 -6.79 -11.14
N ILE A 266 16.58 -7.82 -10.55
CA ILE A 266 17.18 -7.76 -9.21
C ILE A 266 18.24 -6.66 -9.14
N GLY A 267 19.15 -6.58 -10.12
CA GLY A 267 20.17 -5.53 -10.19
C GLY A 267 19.58 -4.12 -10.20
N ARG A 268 18.53 -3.89 -10.99
CA ARG A 268 17.78 -2.63 -10.99
C ARG A 268 17.13 -2.34 -9.63
N ALA A 269 16.52 -3.36 -9.01
CA ALA A 269 15.88 -3.22 -7.70
C ALA A 269 16.86 -2.84 -6.60
N LEU A 270 18.09 -3.37 -6.62
CA LEU A 270 19.13 -3.05 -5.63
C LEU A 270 19.57 -1.58 -5.67
N ASN A 271 19.34 -0.87 -6.77
CA ASN A 271 19.61 0.57 -6.89
C ASN A 271 18.45 1.45 -6.42
N ILE A 272 17.31 0.86 -6.02
CA ILE A 272 16.13 1.60 -5.56
C ILE A 272 16.16 1.70 -4.04
N GLN A 273 16.18 2.93 -3.53
CA GLN A 273 16.08 3.17 -2.10
C GLN A 273 14.75 2.63 -1.55
N GLY A 274 14.83 1.82 -0.49
CA GLY A 274 13.68 1.18 0.13
C GLY A 274 13.26 -0.14 -0.51
N ALA A 275 13.93 -0.59 -1.57
CA ALA A 275 13.71 -1.91 -2.16
C ALA A 275 14.49 -3.00 -1.40
N SER A 276 13.86 -4.15 -1.20
CA SER A 276 14.46 -5.37 -0.65
C SER A 276 14.13 -6.54 -1.54
N VAL A 277 15.15 -7.33 -1.90
CA VAL A 277 15.01 -8.48 -2.80
C VAL A 277 15.04 -9.77 -1.98
N HIS A 278 14.08 -10.64 -2.24
CA HIS A 278 14.01 -11.99 -1.69
C HIS A 278 14.07 -13.00 -2.82
N TRP A 279 15.22 -13.65 -2.97
CA TRP A 279 15.43 -14.72 -3.93
C TRP A 279 15.25 -16.09 -3.26
N TYR A 280 14.41 -16.96 -3.82
CA TYR A 280 14.10 -18.26 -3.23
C TYR A 280 15.07 -19.38 -3.62
N ASP A 281 16.03 -19.10 -4.49
CA ASP A 281 17.05 -20.05 -4.96
C ASP A 281 16.47 -21.39 -5.42
N LYS A 282 15.39 -21.33 -6.21
CA LYS A 282 14.78 -22.53 -6.77
C LYS A 282 15.69 -23.08 -7.88
N PRO A 283 15.94 -24.41 -7.91
CA PRO A 283 16.98 -25.01 -8.75
C PRO A 283 16.70 -24.94 -10.25
N GLU A 284 15.45 -24.68 -10.66
CA GLU A 284 15.04 -24.61 -12.06
C GLU A 284 14.23 -23.35 -12.32
N MET A 285 14.62 -22.62 -13.36
CA MET A 285 13.85 -21.52 -13.91
C MET A 285 12.79 -22.05 -14.86
N ARG A 286 11.52 -21.74 -14.58
CA ARG A 286 10.38 -22.10 -15.43
C ARG A 286 9.48 -20.90 -15.60
N LYS A 287 8.87 -20.76 -16.77
CA LYS A 287 7.93 -19.68 -17.04
C LYS A 287 6.81 -19.63 -16.01
N GLN A 288 6.45 -18.43 -15.55
CA GLN A 288 5.45 -18.14 -14.52
C GLN A 288 5.74 -18.72 -13.12
N ARG A 289 6.86 -19.42 -12.90
CA ARG A 289 7.23 -19.91 -11.57
C ARG A 289 7.65 -18.73 -10.70
N LYS A 290 7.08 -18.61 -9.50
CA LYS A 290 7.50 -17.61 -8.49
C LYS A 290 8.92 -17.92 -8.02
N MET A 291 9.90 -17.13 -8.44
CA MET A 291 11.32 -17.33 -8.11
C MET A 291 11.79 -16.46 -6.93
N GLY A 292 11.06 -15.39 -6.65
CA GLY A 292 11.34 -14.48 -5.56
C GLY A 292 10.27 -13.41 -5.47
N HIS A 293 10.54 -12.38 -4.68
CA HIS A 293 9.79 -11.14 -4.68
C HIS A 293 10.69 -9.95 -4.36
N ILE A 294 10.22 -8.77 -4.70
CA ILE A 294 10.83 -7.49 -4.34
C ILE A 294 9.80 -6.71 -3.55
N THR A 295 10.16 -6.21 -2.37
CA THR A 295 9.33 -5.27 -1.62
C THR A 295 9.97 -3.89 -1.69
N ILE A 296 9.24 -2.89 -2.16
CA ILE A 296 9.64 -1.48 -2.12
C ILE A 296 8.80 -0.82 -1.03
N ALA A 297 9.43 -0.30 0.02
CA ALA A 297 8.76 0.40 1.11
C ALA A 297 9.17 1.88 1.13
N GLY A 298 8.21 2.76 1.41
CA GLY A 298 8.43 4.19 1.31
C GLY A 298 7.39 5.05 2.04
N PRO A 299 7.55 6.38 1.97
CA PRO A 299 6.75 7.33 2.76
C PRO A 299 5.36 7.63 2.15
N SER A 300 5.09 7.20 0.92
CA SER A 300 3.76 7.30 0.29
C SER A 300 3.62 6.28 -0.85
N MET A 301 2.38 5.92 -1.19
CA MET A 301 2.11 5.00 -2.29
C MET A 301 2.60 5.56 -3.63
N GLY A 302 2.43 6.86 -3.87
CA GLY A 302 2.91 7.53 -5.09
C GLY A 302 4.41 7.38 -5.33
N ILE A 303 5.23 7.55 -4.27
CA ILE A 303 6.69 7.39 -4.37
C ILE A 303 7.04 5.94 -4.68
N VAL A 304 6.42 4.99 -3.97
CA VAL A 304 6.70 3.56 -4.16
C VAL A 304 6.27 3.10 -5.57
N GLU A 305 5.15 3.61 -6.10
CA GLU A 305 4.72 3.35 -7.47
C GLU A 305 5.68 3.96 -8.51
N ALA A 306 6.18 5.16 -8.28
CA ALA A 306 7.16 5.79 -9.18
C ALA A 306 8.46 4.99 -9.21
N GLN A 307 8.93 4.52 -8.05
CA GLN A 307 10.09 3.65 -7.94
C GLN A 307 9.87 2.31 -8.66
N LEU A 308 8.71 1.66 -8.46
CA LEU A 308 8.36 0.44 -9.18
C LEU A 308 8.37 0.67 -10.71
N LYS A 309 7.77 1.76 -11.18
CA LYS A 309 7.79 2.12 -12.61
C LYS A 309 9.22 2.31 -13.12
N SER A 310 10.08 2.97 -12.34
CA SER A 310 11.50 3.12 -12.67
C SER A 310 12.22 1.78 -12.73
N MET A 311 11.92 0.86 -11.81
CA MET A 311 12.49 -0.49 -11.78
C MET A 311 12.18 -1.30 -13.03
N LEU A 312 10.94 -1.17 -13.53
CA LEU A 312 10.42 -1.96 -14.64
C LEU A 312 10.80 -1.41 -16.02
N LYS A 313 11.22 -0.13 -16.13
CA LYS A 313 11.69 0.45 -17.40
C LYS A 313 13.03 -0.15 -17.83
N GLU A 314 13.12 -0.64 -19.06
CA GLU A 314 14.38 -1.06 -19.68
C GLU A 314 15.27 0.16 -19.98
N GLU A 315 16.60 -0.02 -19.88
CA GLU A 315 17.58 1.04 -20.08
C GLU A 315 17.52 1.58 -21.53
N GLY A 316 16.84 2.71 -21.70
CA GLY A 316 16.78 3.47 -22.96
C GLY A 316 16.37 4.93 -22.78
N SER A 317 16.40 5.45 -21.56
CA SER A 317 16.09 6.84 -21.24
C SER A 317 16.80 7.18 -19.93
N GLU A 318 17.97 7.81 -20.04
CA GLU A 318 18.51 8.62 -18.96
C GLU A 318 17.53 9.77 -18.70
N SER A 319 16.49 9.53 -17.90
CA SER A 319 15.85 10.62 -17.18
C SER A 319 16.51 10.66 -15.82
N GLN A 320 17.25 11.74 -15.55
CA GLN A 320 17.64 12.14 -14.20
C GLN A 320 16.53 11.76 -13.23
N THR A 321 16.89 11.06 -12.15
CA THR A 321 15.99 10.67 -11.07
C THR A 321 15.21 11.89 -10.61
N ALA A 322 14.01 12.09 -11.17
CA ALA A 322 13.17 13.22 -10.86
C ALA A 322 12.70 13.02 -9.42
N VAL A 323 13.31 13.75 -8.49
CA VAL A 323 12.98 13.68 -7.07
C VAL A 323 11.50 14.04 -6.93
N THR A 324 10.69 13.09 -6.47
CA THR A 324 9.25 13.29 -6.30
C THR A 324 9.00 14.37 -5.23
N PRO A 325 8.26 15.45 -5.54
CA PRO A 325 8.06 16.55 -4.60
C PRO A 325 7.20 16.10 -3.41
N ARG A 326 7.65 16.41 -2.19
CA ARG A 326 6.89 16.22 -0.95
C ARG A 326 5.98 17.40 -0.64
N VAL A 327 6.30 18.59 -1.12
CA VAL A 327 5.51 19.81 -0.91
C VAL A 327 5.20 20.49 -2.25
N GLY A 328 3.92 20.79 -2.48
CA GLY A 328 3.48 21.55 -3.64
C GLY A 328 3.31 23.03 -3.30
N ILE A 329 4.04 23.93 -3.96
CA ILE A 329 3.81 25.38 -3.86
C ILE A 329 3.01 25.83 -5.07
N ILE A 330 1.80 26.32 -4.83
CA ILE A 330 0.92 26.83 -5.88
C ILE A 330 0.56 28.29 -5.66
N MET A 331 0.41 29.03 -6.75
CA MET A 331 0.03 30.44 -6.72
C MET A 331 -0.88 30.82 -7.88
N GLY A 332 -1.74 31.81 -7.67
CA GLY A 332 -2.75 32.23 -8.66
C GLY A 332 -2.15 32.97 -9.86
N SER A 333 -1.02 33.64 -9.66
CA SER A 333 -0.27 34.35 -10.70
C SER A 333 1.23 34.35 -10.40
N ASP A 334 2.03 34.57 -11.44
CA ASP A 334 3.45 34.95 -11.35
C ASP A 334 3.71 36.18 -10.44
N SER A 335 2.77 37.13 -10.36
CA SER A 335 2.89 38.29 -9.45
C SER A 335 2.93 37.91 -7.96
N ASP A 336 2.49 36.71 -7.58
CA ASP A 336 2.60 36.19 -6.21
C ASP A 336 4.00 35.60 -5.92
N LEU A 337 4.76 35.25 -6.95
CA LEU A 337 6.06 34.57 -6.84
C LEU A 337 7.10 35.32 -5.98
N PRO A 338 7.22 36.67 -6.02
CA PRO A 338 8.16 37.40 -5.17
C PRO A 338 7.96 37.14 -3.67
N ILE A 339 6.73 36.83 -3.25
CA ILE A 339 6.42 36.43 -1.89
C ILE A 339 6.61 34.92 -1.74
N MET A 340 6.00 34.12 -2.62
CA MET A 340 5.97 32.66 -2.50
C MET A 340 7.34 31.99 -2.60
N LYS A 341 8.33 32.63 -3.24
CA LYS A 341 9.72 32.14 -3.29
C LYS A 341 10.34 31.91 -1.90
N ASP A 342 9.88 32.63 -0.87
CA ASP A 342 10.40 32.44 0.48
C ASP A 342 9.99 31.10 1.09
N ALA A 343 8.82 30.57 0.73
CA ALA A 343 8.44 29.21 1.11
C ALA A 343 9.38 28.18 0.45
N ALA A 344 9.62 28.33 -0.86
CA ALA A 344 10.54 27.47 -1.60
C ALA A 344 11.97 27.52 -1.02
N ARG A 345 12.45 28.71 -0.68
CA ARG A 345 13.76 28.92 -0.04
C ARG A 345 13.87 28.15 1.27
N ILE A 346 12.87 28.21 2.14
CA ILE A 346 12.85 27.44 3.38
C ILE A 346 12.87 25.93 3.08
N LEU A 347 12.03 25.44 2.19
CA LEU A 347 12.01 24.01 1.85
C LEU A 347 13.37 23.53 1.31
N THR A 348 14.05 24.34 0.48
CA THR A 348 15.43 24.07 0.01
C THR A 348 16.42 23.98 1.16
N VAL A 349 16.40 24.93 2.11
CA VAL A 349 17.29 24.92 3.29
C VAL A 349 17.13 23.63 4.10
N PHE A 350 15.90 23.15 4.23
CA PHE A 350 15.61 21.91 4.95
C PHE A 350 15.80 20.63 4.11
N GLY A 351 16.15 20.76 2.82
CA GLY A 351 16.31 19.63 1.91
C GLY A 351 15.00 18.92 1.60
N VAL A 352 13.86 19.61 1.68
CA VAL A 352 12.55 19.05 1.36
C VAL A 352 12.29 19.21 -0.15
N PRO A 353 12.14 18.11 -0.91
CA PRO A 353 11.80 18.18 -2.32
C PRO A 353 10.45 18.86 -2.51
N HIS A 354 10.38 19.84 -3.40
CA HIS A 354 9.19 20.62 -3.63
C HIS A 354 9.07 21.03 -5.09
N GLU A 355 7.86 21.40 -5.48
CA GLU A 355 7.57 21.98 -6.77
C GLU A 355 6.95 23.36 -6.61
N VAL A 356 7.03 24.18 -7.67
CA VAL A 356 6.42 25.51 -7.74
C VAL A 356 5.62 25.60 -9.02
N ARG A 357 4.32 25.88 -8.93
CA ARG A 357 3.41 25.96 -10.10
C ARG A 357 2.47 27.16 -10.03
N ILE A 358 2.06 27.66 -11.19
CA ILE A 358 0.99 28.65 -11.31
C ILE A 358 -0.32 27.89 -11.55
N VAL A 359 -1.26 28.01 -10.62
CA VAL A 359 -2.56 27.34 -10.61
C VAL A 359 -3.61 28.35 -10.14
N SER A 360 -4.50 28.79 -11.03
CA SER A 360 -5.44 29.87 -10.74
C SER A 360 -6.84 29.32 -10.48
N ALA A 361 -7.40 29.61 -9.30
CA ALA A 361 -8.77 29.21 -8.95
C ALA A 361 -9.83 29.83 -9.86
N HIS A 362 -9.56 31.03 -10.40
CA HIS A 362 -10.53 31.77 -11.21
C HIS A 362 -10.30 31.64 -12.72
N ARG A 363 -9.04 31.46 -13.14
CA ARG A 363 -8.65 31.45 -14.56
C ARG A 363 -8.39 30.05 -15.12
N THR A 364 -7.99 29.11 -14.27
CA THR A 364 -7.71 27.71 -14.66
C THR A 364 -8.35 26.71 -13.68
N PRO A 365 -9.67 26.79 -13.44
CA PRO A 365 -10.33 26.00 -12.40
C PRO A 365 -10.21 24.48 -12.62
N GLU A 366 -10.23 23.99 -13.85
CA GLU A 366 -10.08 22.56 -14.17
C GLU A 366 -8.67 22.04 -13.81
N MET A 367 -7.65 22.86 -14.03
CA MET A 367 -6.26 22.55 -13.65
C MET A 367 -6.12 22.52 -12.14
N MET A 368 -6.70 23.49 -11.44
CA MET A 368 -6.72 23.53 -9.97
C MET A 368 -7.42 22.29 -9.39
N PHE A 369 -8.55 21.90 -9.97
CA PHE A 369 -9.31 20.73 -9.57
C PHE A 369 -8.49 19.44 -9.76
N SER A 370 -7.90 19.28 -10.94
CA SER A 370 -7.06 18.13 -11.29
C SER A 370 -5.81 18.04 -10.41
N TYR A 371 -5.19 19.18 -10.12
CA TYR A 371 -4.03 19.27 -9.23
C TYR A 371 -4.39 18.80 -7.82
N ALA A 372 -5.45 19.39 -7.22
CA ALA A 372 -5.82 19.10 -5.85
C ALA A 372 -6.19 17.63 -5.62
N LEU A 373 -6.92 17.02 -6.56
CA LEU A 373 -7.30 15.61 -6.49
C LEU A 373 -6.12 14.65 -6.63
N SER A 374 -5.17 14.96 -7.52
CA SER A 374 -4.04 14.07 -7.82
C SER A 374 -2.79 14.30 -6.97
N ALA A 375 -2.76 15.36 -6.16
CA ALA A 375 -1.58 15.73 -5.37
C ALA A 375 -1.09 14.59 -4.46
N GLN A 376 -2.00 13.90 -3.76
CA GLN A 376 -1.65 12.80 -2.87
C GLN A 376 -1.00 11.63 -3.64
N ASP A 377 -1.56 11.29 -4.81
CA ASP A 377 -1.06 10.22 -5.67
C ASP A 377 0.31 10.57 -6.29
N GLN A 378 0.59 11.86 -6.47
CA GLN A 378 1.89 12.36 -6.91
C GLN A 378 2.94 12.36 -5.79
N GLY A 379 2.58 11.91 -4.58
CA GLY A 379 3.48 11.87 -3.44
C GLY A 379 3.59 13.17 -2.65
N ILE A 380 2.81 14.20 -3.00
CA ILE A 380 2.72 15.44 -2.24
C ILE A 380 2.07 15.13 -0.89
N GLN A 381 2.67 15.67 0.17
CA GLN A 381 2.23 15.51 1.55
C GLN A 381 1.62 16.80 2.11
N ILE A 382 2.02 17.98 1.61
CA ILE A 382 1.53 19.30 2.03
C ILE A 382 1.43 20.22 0.81
N ILE A 383 0.39 21.05 0.76
CA ILE A 383 0.25 22.09 -0.27
C ILE A 383 0.36 23.47 0.40
N ILE A 384 1.22 24.34 -0.15
CA ILE A 384 1.31 25.75 0.21
C ILE A 384 0.68 26.55 -0.92
N ALA A 385 -0.40 27.25 -0.64
CA ALA A 385 -1.17 28.00 -1.63
C ALA A 385 -1.14 29.51 -1.33
N GLY A 386 -0.65 30.30 -2.29
CA GLY A 386 -0.62 31.76 -2.21
C GLY A 386 -1.65 32.41 -3.13
N ALA A 387 -2.36 33.43 -2.62
CA ALA A 387 -3.23 34.25 -3.45
C ALA A 387 -3.48 35.64 -2.83
N GLY A 388 -3.66 36.64 -3.69
CA GLY A 388 -4.08 37.99 -3.31
C GLY A 388 -5.53 38.30 -3.70
N GLY A 389 -6.14 39.29 -3.04
CA GLY A 389 -7.47 39.78 -3.37
C GLY A 389 -8.58 38.85 -2.86
N ALA A 390 -9.46 38.43 -3.77
CA ALA A 390 -10.41 37.34 -3.56
C ALA A 390 -9.65 35.99 -3.55
N ALA A 391 -8.87 35.78 -2.49
CA ALA A 391 -7.85 34.74 -2.37
C ALA A 391 -8.43 33.31 -2.16
N HIS A 392 -9.22 32.84 -3.13
CA HIS A 392 -9.95 31.57 -3.03
C HIS A 392 -9.09 30.32 -3.20
N LEU A 393 -7.88 30.45 -3.79
CA LEU A 393 -7.06 29.29 -4.15
C LEU A 393 -6.80 28.33 -2.97
N PRO A 394 -6.36 28.78 -1.77
CA PRO A 394 -6.11 27.86 -0.66
C PRO A 394 -7.38 27.13 -0.20
N GLY A 395 -8.50 27.85 -0.09
CA GLY A 395 -9.77 27.28 0.35
C GLY A 395 -10.36 26.28 -0.64
N MET A 396 -10.31 26.60 -1.93
CA MET A 396 -10.77 25.69 -2.99
C MET A 396 -9.95 24.41 -3.03
N VAL A 397 -8.62 24.53 -2.95
CA VAL A 397 -7.73 23.35 -2.94
C VAL A 397 -7.98 22.49 -1.71
N ALA A 398 -8.12 23.10 -0.52
CA ALA A 398 -8.43 22.38 0.72
C ALA A 398 -9.78 21.64 0.67
N SER A 399 -10.74 22.11 -0.13
CA SER A 399 -12.03 21.43 -0.29
C SER A 399 -11.97 20.15 -1.15
N LEU A 400 -10.88 19.97 -1.91
CA LEU A 400 -10.72 18.91 -2.90
C LEU A 400 -9.65 17.89 -2.54
N THR A 401 -8.88 18.12 -1.47
CA THR A 401 -7.75 17.26 -1.10
C THR A 401 -7.80 16.91 0.39
N PRO A 402 -7.44 15.67 0.78
CA PRO A 402 -7.26 15.33 2.19
C PRO A 402 -5.94 15.84 2.77
N LEU A 403 -5.04 16.37 1.93
CA LEU A 403 -3.74 16.87 2.35
C LEU A 403 -3.86 18.19 3.13
N PRO A 404 -2.98 18.45 4.12
CA PRO A 404 -2.88 19.76 4.75
C PRO A 404 -2.61 20.86 3.72
N VAL A 405 -3.41 21.93 3.79
CA VAL A 405 -3.21 23.14 2.98
C VAL A 405 -2.81 24.30 3.89
N ILE A 406 -1.70 24.93 3.56
CA ILE A 406 -1.20 26.14 4.19
C ILE A 406 -1.50 27.33 3.27
N GLY A 407 -2.35 28.24 3.73
CA GLY A 407 -2.72 29.43 2.96
C GLY A 407 -1.80 30.61 3.29
N VAL A 408 -1.25 31.23 2.25
CA VAL A 408 -0.45 32.46 2.33
C VAL A 408 -1.27 33.62 1.75
N PRO A 409 -1.78 34.52 2.60
CA PRO A 409 -2.42 35.73 2.12
C PRO A 409 -1.39 36.64 1.46
N VAL A 410 -1.52 36.90 0.16
CA VAL A 410 -0.66 37.84 -0.56
C VAL A 410 -1.30 39.22 -0.53
N ARG A 411 -0.52 40.25 -0.21
CA ARG A 411 -1.00 41.63 -0.14
C ARG A 411 -1.43 42.11 -1.53
N ALA A 412 -2.73 42.34 -1.70
CA ALA A 412 -3.27 43.04 -2.85
C ALA A 412 -3.10 44.56 -2.70
N SER A 413 -3.32 45.31 -3.78
CA SER A 413 -3.27 46.78 -3.78
C SER A 413 -4.38 47.42 -2.95
N ALA A 414 -5.54 46.75 -2.83
CA ALA A 414 -6.64 47.17 -1.99
C ALA A 414 -6.57 46.49 -0.60
N LEU A 415 -7.01 47.20 0.44
CA LEU A 415 -7.18 46.67 1.81
C LEU A 415 -5.93 46.04 2.46
N ASP A 416 -4.73 46.31 1.92
CA ASP A 416 -3.45 45.86 2.44
C ASP A 416 -3.35 44.35 2.73
N GLY A 417 -4.08 43.53 1.96
CA GLY A 417 -4.11 42.08 2.12
C GLY A 417 -5.06 41.58 3.21
N MET A 418 -5.83 42.47 3.85
CA MET A 418 -6.89 42.07 4.78
C MET A 418 -7.98 41.26 4.08
N ASP A 419 -8.30 41.61 2.85
CA ASP A 419 -9.16 40.84 1.96
C ASP A 419 -8.63 39.42 1.73
N SER A 420 -7.34 39.28 1.41
CA SER A 420 -6.68 37.99 1.26
C SER A 420 -6.72 37.18 2.56
N LEU A 421 -6.41 37.82 3.69
CA LEU A 421 -6.36 37.18 5.00
C LEU A 421 -7.75 36.64 5.40
N LEU A 422 -8.76 37.50 5.32
CA LEU A 422 -10.13 37.15 5.67
C LEU A 422 -10.69 36.06 4.74
N SER A 423 -10.32 36.08 3.46
CA SER A 423 -10.72 35.05 2.48
C SER A 423 -10.15 33.68 2.80
N ILE A 424 -8.93 33.61 3.34
CA ILE A 424 -8.23 32.35 3.59
C ILE A 424 -8.55 31.81 4.99
N VAL A 425 -8.65 32.68 6.01
CA VAL A 425 -8.85 32.25 7.40
C VAL A 425 -10.30 31.84 7.69
N GLN A 426 -11.28 32.43 7.01
CA GLN A 426 -12.71 32.20 7.26
C GLN A 426 -13.26 31.01 6.44
N MET A 427 -12.76 29.81 6.74
CA MET A 427 -13.22 28.60 6.06
C MET A 427 -14.48 27.97 6.71
N PRO A 428 -15.37 27.35 5.91
CA PRO A 428 -16.51 26.61 6.42
C PRO A 428 -16.07 25.36 7.22
N ARG A 429 -16.96 24.90 8.11
CA ARG A 429 -16.74 23.68 8.90
C ARG A 429 -16.43 22.49 7.98
N GLY A 430 -15.35 21.76 8.28
CA GLY A 430 -14.93 20.58 7.53
C GLY A 430 -13.88 20.84 6.45
N VAL A 431 -13.49 22.10 6.19
CA VAL A 431 -12.48 22.45 5.17
C VAL A 431 -11.38 23.33 5.79
N PRO A 432 -10.56 22.82 6.72
CA PRO A 432 -9.57 23.63 7.43
C PRO A 432 -8.43 24.09 6.50
N VAL A 433 -7.99 25.34 6.67
CA VAL A 433 -6.76 25.88 6.05
C VAL A 433 -5.88 26.46 7.15
N ALA A 434 -4.61 26.06 7.19
CA ALA A 434 -3.63 26.65 8.10
C ALA A 434 -3.16 28.00 7.52
N THR A 435 -3.66 29.10 8.05
CA THR A 435 -3.41 30.44 7.51
C THR A 435 -2.21 31.09 8.21
N VAL A 436 -1.22 31.54 7.44
CA VAL A 436 -0.10 32.36 7.97
C VAL A 436 -0.38 33.85 7.81
N ALA A 437 0.48 34.69 8.40
CA ALA A 437 0.36 36.15 8.26
C ALA A 437 0.50 36.60 6.80
N ILE A 438 -0.03 37.79 6.50
CA ILE A 438 0.05 38.42 5.17
C ILE A 438 1.51 38.49 4.72
N ASN A 439 1.77 38.09 3.47
CA ASN A 439 3.09 37.99 2.84
C ASN A 439 4.09 37.05 3.54
N ASN A 440 3.67 36.21 4.48
CA ASN A 440 4.59 35.41 5.28
C ASN A 440 4.78 33.98 4.74
N ALA A 441 5.23 33.88 3.49
CA ALA A 441 5.57 32.60 2.86
C ALA A 441 6.73 31.88 3.58
N THR A 442 7.64 32.61 4.25
CA THR A 442 8.67 32.01 5.11
C THR A 442 8.04 31.11 6.17
N ASN A 443 7.05 31.61 6.91
CA ASN A 443 6.36 30.82 7.92
C ASN A 443 5.54 29.67 7.32
N ALA A 444 5.05 29.80 6.08
CA ALA A 444 4.38 28.69 5.41
C ALA A 444 5.34 27.53 5.12
N GLY A 445 6.55 27.83 4.65
CA GLY A 445 7.61 26.85 4.48
C GLY A 445 8.00 26.18 5.82
N LEU A 446 8.21 26.98 6.88
CA LEU A 446 8.56 26.47 8.20
C LEU A 446 7.43 25.62 8.81
N LEU A 447 6.18 26.03 8.62
CA LEU A 447 5.02 25.26 9.07
C LEU A 447 4.90 23.93 8.32
N ALA A 448 5.17 23.92 7.01
CA ALA A 448 5.23 22.67 6.24
C ALA A 448 6.33 21.74 6.77
N VAL A 449 7.54 22.26 7.03
CA VAL A 449 8.64 21.49 7.64
C VAL A 449 8.23 20.89 8.99
N ARG A 450 7.58 21.67 9.86
CA ARG A 450 7.10 21.19 11.16
C ARG A 450 6.04 20.10 11.03
N MET A 451 5.09 20.26 10.11
CA MET A 451 4.08 19.24 9.82
C MET A 451 4.72 17.93 9.34
N LEU A 452 5.69 18.00 8.42
CA LEU A 452 6.44 16.83 7.97
C LEU A 452 7.27 16.21 9.10
N GLY A 453 7.88 17.05 9.94
CA GLY A 453 8.73 16.65 11.06
C GLY A 453 8.01 15.81 12.13
N VAL A 454 6.68 15.82 12.18
CA VAL A 454 5.90 14.93 13.06
C VAL A 454 6.19 13.45 12.75
N GLY A 455 6.43 13.12 11.47
CA GLY A 455 6.76 11.77 11.01
C GLY A 455 8.20 11.59 10.54
N ASP A 456 9.04 12.64 10.59
CA ASP A 456 10.39 12.67 10.03
C ASP A 456 11.36 13.26 11.06
N THR A 457 12.06 12.37 11.79
CA THR A 457 12.92 12.75 12.91
C THR A 457 14.14 13.57 12.49
N ASP A 458 14.62 13.39 11.26
CA ASP A 458 15.74 14.18 10.72
C ASP A 458 15.29 15.61 10.43
N LEU A 459 14.12 15.79 9.80
CA LEU A 459 13.52 17.13 9.65
C LEU A 459 13.23 17.79 11.00
N LEU A 460 12.76 17.03 11.99
CA LEU A 460 12.55 17.54 13.33
C LEU A 460 13.85 18.04 13.97
N ALA A 461 14.94 17.28 13.85
CA ALA A 461 16.26 17.68 14.34
C ALA A 461 16.78 18.95 13.64
N ARG A 462 16.67 19.02 12.31
CA ARG A 462 17.01 20.23 11.54
C ARG A 462 16.18 21.43 11.97
N MET A 463 14.90 21.22 12.30
CA MET A 463 14.01 22.29 12.78
C MET A 463 14.43 22.78 14.17
N SER A 464 14.81 21.87 15.07
CA SER A 464 15.42 22.23 16.35
C SER A 464 16.69 23.05 16.16
N GLN A 465 17.60 22.61 15.27
CA GLN A 465 18.82 23.35 14.97
C GLN A 465 18.52 24.74 14.42
N TYR A 466 17.58 24.87 13.48
CA TYR A 466 17.16 26.17 12.95
C TYR A 466 16.66 27.12 14.04
N GLN A 467 15.98 26.61 15.08
CA GLN A 467 15.54 27.43 16.22
C GLN A 467 16.73 27.89 17.09
N GLU A 468 17.72 27.04 17.30
CA GLU A 468 18.96 27.38 18.00
C GLU A 468 19.76 28.43 17.21
N ASP A 469 19.95 28.23 15.91
CA ASP A 469 20.64 29.18 15.04
C ASP A 469 19.95 30.56 15.05
N THR A 470 18.61 30.56 14.98
CA THR A 470 17.82 31.80 15.05
C THR A 470 18.00 32.51 16.40
N ARG A 471 18.03 31.75 17.51
CA ARG A 471 18.29 32.30 18.85
C ARG A 471 19.68 32.94 18.90
N ASP A 472 20.69 32.23 18.41
CA ASP A 472 22.07 32.68 18.45
C ASP A 472 22.29 33.92 17.57
N ASP A 473 21.61 34.01 16.42
CA ASP A 473 21.59 35.21 15.57
C ASP A 473 20.96 36.43 16.27
N VAL A 474 19.88 36.23 17.04
CA VAL A 474 19.28 37.30 17.84
C VAL A 474 20.23 37.76 18.94
N LEU A 475 20.91 36.83 19.62
CA LEU A 475 21.90 37.16 20.66
C LEU A 475 23.06 37.97 20.08
N LYS A 476 23.62 37.57 18.93
CA LYS A 476 24.67 38.33 18.22
C LYS A 476 24.21 39.72 17.82
N LYS A 477 22.98 39.86 17.32
CA LYS A 477 22.40 41.17 16.98
C LYS A 477 22.21 42.06 18.20
N ALA A 478 21.80 41.47 19.32
CA ALA A 478 21.65 42.19 20.59
C ALA A 478 23.00 42.65 21.14
N GLU A 479 24.02 41.81 21.11
CA GLU A 479 25.39 42.16 21.50
C GLU A 479 25.96 43.27 20.61
N LYS A 480 25.77 43.17 19.28
CA LYS A 480 26.18 44.22 18.35
C LYS A 480 25.47 45.54 18.64
N LEU A 481 24.16 45.52 18.90
CA LEU A 481 23.40 46.71 19.25
C LEU A 481 23.86 47.34 20.57
N GLN A 482 24.21 46.51 21.57
CA GLN A 482 24.76 46.98 22.85
C GLN A 482 26.16 47.58 22.70
N THR A 483 26.99 47.02 21.83
CA THR A 483 28.38 47.42 21.63
C THR A 483 28.48 48.68 20.75
N ASP A 484 27.77 48.70 19.62
CA ASP A 484 27.90 49.74 18.60
C ASP A 484 26.97 50.94 18.86
N GLY A 485 25.97 50.77 19.73
CA GLY A 485 24.88 51.72 19.93
C GLY A 485 23.87 51.72 18.78
N TRP A 486 22.66 52.22 19.04
CA TRP A 486 21.55 52.18 18.07
C TRP A 486 21.80 53.07 16.83
N GLU A 487 22.56 54.14 16.96
CA GLU A 487 22.86 55.11 15.89
C GLU A 487 23.76 54.49 14.80
N THR A 488 24.81 53.77 15.22
CA THR A 488 25.71 53.02 14.33
C THR A 488 25.01 51.79 13.76
N TYR A 489 24.17 51.10 14.56
CA TYR A 489 23.46 49.90 14.12
C TYR A 489 22.47 50.16 12.97
N LEU A 490 21.80 51.31 12.96
CA LEU A 490 20.87 51.72 11.89
C LEU A 490 21.58 52.23 10.64
N ASN A 491 22.87 52.59 10.74
CA ASN A 491 23.71 53.06 9.62
C ASN A 491 24.97 52.16 9.50
N PRO A 492 24.80 50.87 9.18
CA PRO A 492 25.83 49.84 9.30
C PRO A 492 26.98 49.92 8.29
#